data_AF-A0A1Z4C1N2-F1
#
_entry.id   AF-A0A1Z4C1N2-F1
#
_cell.length_a   1.000
_cell.length_b   1.000
_cell.length_c   1.000
_cell.angle_alpha   90.00
_cell.angle_beta   90.00
_cell.angle_gamma   90.00
#
_symmetry.space_group_name_H-M   'P 1'
#
loop_
_entity.id
_entity.type
_entity.pdbx_description
1 polymer ?
#
loop_
_entity_poly.entity_id
_entity_poly.type
_entity_poly.pdbx_seq_one_letter_code
_entity_poly.pdbx_strand_id
1 'polypeptide(L)'
;MKEFNTLLHQTISRLFLVVWPPFAEDSALAIDISMGFVFTQDPNCLCIVSTDTNNLCMPCLKYEMLPDVILPWPSFYFRMEQWMTGVEEADLNRENDKFTAAEAFAKPRVLDTEYYEVTNVYLFVGIVAHTIRSIEFIRMQNTAVPFGVKLMFDKDYVLSSPINDGNTIETAYFNKNANILNFERIGSITYDAITG
;
A
#
# COMPACT_ATOMS: atom_id res chain seq x y z
N MET A 1 7.01 -5.41 -15.40
CA MET A 1 8.41 -4.90 -15.41
C MET A 1 8.61 -3.75 -16.39
N LYS A 2 8.56 -3.96 -17.71
CA LYS A 2 8.66 -2.85 -18.70
C LYS A 2 7.60 -1.77 -18.50
N GLU A 3 6.43 -2.15 -18.00
CA GLU A 3 5.32 -1.26 -17.68
C GLU A 3 5.69 -0.18 -16.66
N PHE A 4 6.60 -0.44 -15.71
CA PHE A 4 7.02 0.61 -14.77
C PHE A 4 7.71 1.79 -15.45
N ASN A 5 8.28 1.60 -16.64
CA ASN A 5 8.88 2.69 -17.40
C ASN A 5 7.86 3.76 -17.79
N THR A 6 6.56 3.43 -17.84
CA THR A 6 5.51 4.42 -18.13
C THR A 6 5.32 5.42 -16.98
N LEU A 7 5.77 5.06 -15.77
CA LEU A 7 5.68 5.92 -14.59
C LEU A 7 6.80 6.95 -14.52
N LEU A 8 7.91 6.74 -15.24
CA LEU A 8 9.03 7.69 -15.26
C LEU A 8 8.54 9.05 -15.76
N HIS A 9 8.96 10.10 -15.07
CA HIS A 9 8.61 11.48 -15.35
C HIS A 9 7.12 11.85 -15.20
N GLN A 10 6.29 10.93 -14.72
CA GLN A 10 4.92 11.25 -14.33
C GLN A 10 4.93 12.08 -13.04
N THR A 11 3.99 13.02 -12.94
CA THR A 11 3.84 13.90 -11.78
C THR A 11 2.57 13.55 -11.02
N ILE A 12 2.70 13.31 -9.72
CA ILE A 12 1.59 12.87 -8.86
C ILE A 12 0.66 14.05 -8.57
N SER A 13 -0.62 13.92 -8.91
CA SER A 13 -1.66 14.90 -8.59
C SER A 13 -2.44 14.53 -7.33
N ARG A 14 -2.73 13.23 -7.14
CA ARG A 14 -3.36 12.69 -5.93
C ARG A 14 -2.67 11.39 -5.51
N LEU A 15 -2.73 11.10 -4.21
CA LEU A 15 -2.07 9.95 -3.61
C LEU A 15 -3.03 9.22 -2.68
N PHE A 16 -3.03 7.89 -2.76
CA PHE A 16 -3.88 7.01 -1.98
C PHE A 16 -3.06 5.94 -1.30
N LEU A 17 -3.41 5.61 -0.05
CA LEU A 17 -3.11 4.28 0.48
C LEU A 17 -4.27 3.36 0.12
N VAL A 18 -3.92 2.19 -0.42
CA VAL A 18 -4.85 1.12 -0.75
C VAL A 18 -4.57 0.02 0.25
N VAL A 19 -5.56 -0.31 1.08
CA VAL A 19 -5.37 -1.14 2.26
C VAL A 19 -6.27 -2.35 2.18
N TRP A 20 -5.67 -3.54 2.26
CA TRP A 20 -6.43 -4.76 2.42
C TRP A 20 -6.63 -5.01 3.92
N PRO A 21 -7.87 -5.25 4.38
CA PRO A 21 -8.14 -5.41 5.80
C PRO A 21 -7.31 -6.56 6.40
N PRO A 22 -6.44 -6.30 7.39
CA PRO A 22 -5.79 -7.35 8.15
C PRO A 22 -6.85 -8.08 8.97
N PHE A 23 -6.84 -9.41 9.01
CA PHE A 23 -7.75 -10.16 9.87
C PHE A 23 -6.98 -10.89 10.95
N ALA A 24 -7.03 -10.33 12.17
CA ALA A 24 -6.32 -10.87 13.34
C ALA A 24 -4.80 -10.99 13.15
N GLU A 25 -4.19 -10.06 12.40
CA GLU A 25 -2.74 -9.96 12.26
C GLU A 25 -2.08 -9.60 13.61
N ASP A 26 -0.98 -10.29 13.93
CA ASP A 26 -0.24 -10.11 15.19
C ASP A 26 0.47 -8.74 15.29
N SER A 27 0.53 -7.97 14.19
CA SER A 27 1.28 -6.72 14.12
C SER A 27 0.75 -5.77 13.05
N ALA A 28 0.78 -4.46 13.35
CA ALA A 28 0.45 -3.40 12.39
C ALA A 28 1.43 -3.37 11.19
N LEU A 29 2.56 -4.05 11.32
CA LEU A 29 3.57 -4.20 10.27
C LEU A 29 3.17 -5.25 9.22
N ALA A 30 2.18 -6.10 9.52
CA ALA A 30 1.65 -7.12 8.62
C ALA A 30 0.43 -6.61 7.82
N ILE A 31 0.08 -5.32 7.95
CA ILE A 31 -1.01 -4.74 7.20
C ILE A 31 -0.60 -4.62 5.74
N ASP A 32 -1.41 -5.23 4.87
CA ASP A 32 -1.23 -5.19 3.43
C ASP A 32 -1.62 -3.81 2.89
N ILE A 33 -0.61 -3.05 2.47
CA ILE A 33 -0.73 -1.67 2.03
C ILE A 33 -0.01 -1.52 0.69
N SER A 34 -0.75 -1.08 -0.32
CA SER A 34 -0.23 -0.59 -1.60
C SER A 34 -0.32 0.94 -1.68
N MET A 35 0.44 1.50 -2.62
CA MET A 35 0.37 2.93 -2.95
C MET A 35 -0.37 3.12 -4.28
N GLY A 36 -1.42 3.93 -4.25
CA GLY A 36 -2.19 4.36 -5.41
C GLY A 36 -1.81 5.78 -5.83
N PHE A 37 -1.47 5.96 -7.10
CA PHE A 37 -1.07 7.22 -7.71
C PHE A 37 -2.12 7.67 -8.72
N VAL A 38 -2.51 8.93 -8.65
CA VAL A 38 -3.20 9.60 -9.76
C VAL A 38 -2.21 10.59 -10.36
N PHE A 39 -2.01 10.51 -11.67
CA PHE A 39 -1.06 11.36 -12.37
C PHE A 39 -1.74 12.62 -12.90
N THR A 40 -0.98 13.69 -13.09
CA THR A 40 -1.50 14.95 -13.64
C THR A 40 -2.02 14.77 -15.07
N GLN A 41 -1.39 13.88 -15.83
CA GLN A 41 -1.72 13.58 -17.22
C GLN A 41 -2.96 12.69 -17.36
N ASP A 42 -3.31 11.92 -16.33
CA ASP A 42 -4.46 11.02 -16.32
C ASP A 42 -5.19 11.11 -14.97
N PRO A 43 -6.01 12.16 -14.77
CA PRO A 43 -6.61 12.47 -13.47
C PRO A 43 -7.74 11.53 -13.04
N ASN A 44 -8.20 10.65 -13.94
CA ASN A 44 -9.35 9.75 -13.70
C ASN A 44 -8.94 8.29 -13.48
N CYS A 45 -7.63 8.01 -13.52
CA CYS A 45 -7.08 6.66 -13.39
C CYS A 45 -6.26 6.56 -12.11
N LEU A 46 -6.52 5.52 -11.32
CA LEU A 46 -5.71 5.15 -10.17
C LEU A 46 -4.71 4.07 -10.60
N CYS A 47 -3.42 4.40 -10.54
CA CYS A 47 -2.32 3.48 -10.78
C CYS A 47 -1.79 2.95 -9.45
N ILE A 48 -1.97 1.67 -9.17
CA ILE A 48 -1.58 1.04 -7.91
C ILE A 48 -0.30 0.25 -8.11
N VAL A 49 0.71 0.57 -7.29
CA VAL A 49 1.92 -0.26 -7.14
C VAL A 49 1.64 -1.30 -6.05
N SER A 50 1.59 -2.57 -6.46
CA SER A 50 1.19 -3.70 -5.63
C SER A 50 2.04 -4.95 -5.97
N THR A 51 1.66 -6.11 -5.45
CA THR A 51 2.21 -7.41 -5.84
C THR A 51 1.25 -8.18 -6.75
N ASP A 52 1.80 -9.06 -7.57
CA ASP A 52 1.04 -9.91 -8.48
C ASP A 52 0.23 -10.94 -7.69
N THR A 53 -1.07 -11.06 -7.95
CA THR A 53 -1.95 -11.98 -7.22
C THR A 53 -1.62 -13.46 -7.46
N ASN A 54 -0.95 -13.78 -8.57
CA ASN A 54 -0.46 -15.13 -8.87
C ASN A 54 0.95 -15.38 -8.31
N ASN A 55 1.67 -14.31 -7.94
CA ASN A 55 2.99 -14.35 -7.36
C ASN A 55 3.19 -13.15 -6.43
N LEU A 56 2.81 -13.33 -5.16
CA LEU A 56 2.82 -12.27 -4.14
C LEU A 56 4.20 -11.65 -3.89
N CYS A 57 5.27 -12.28 -4.39
CA CYS A 57 6.60 -11.72 -4.32
C CYS A 57 6.91 -10.75 -5.47
N MET A 58 6.19 -10.76 -6.59
CA MET A 58 6.57 -9.97 -7.77
C MET A 58 5.85 -8.61 -7.80
N PRO A 59 6.57 -7.47 -7.93
CA PRO A 59 5.92 -6.16 -8.02
C PRO A 59 5.18 -6.02 -9.36
N CYS A 60 3.98 -5.45 -9.31
CA CYS A 60 3.14 -5.19 -10.48
C CYS A 60 2.47 -3.81 -10.42
N LEU A 61 1.89 -3.39 -11.56
CA LEU A 61 1.02 -2.23 -11.65
C LEU A 61 -0.40 -2.70 -11.92
N LYS A 62 -1.36 -2.16 -11.16
CA LYS A 62 -2.79 -2.30 -11.40
C LYS A 62 -3.35 -0.93 -11.77
N TYR A 63 -4.29 -0.90 -12.71
CA TYR A 63 -4.96 0.33 -13.14
C TYR A 63 -6.45 0.16 -12.96
N GLU A 64 -7.07 1.11 -12.28
CA GLU A 64 -8.50 1.09 -11.99
C GLU A 64 -9.10 2.50 -12.03
N MET A 65 -10.43 2.55 -12.04
CA MET A 65 -11.15 3.81 -11.85
C MET A 65 -10.94 4.32 -10.42
N LEU A 66 -11.04 5.63 -10.23
CA LEU A 66 -11.04 6.21 -8.89
C LEU A 66 -12.13 5.55 -8.02
N PRO A 67 -11.85 5.26 -6.75
CA PRO A 67 -12.80 4.61 -5.85
C PRO A 67 -13.99 5.53 -5.54
N ASP A 68 -15.19 4.94 -5.48
CA ASP A 68 -16.42 5.67 -5.12
C ASP A 68 -16.43 6.05 -3.63
N VAL A 69 -15.77 5.24 -2.78
CA VAL A 69 -15.67 5.44 -1.34
C VAL A 69 -14.22 5.71 -0.96
N ILE A 70 -13.99 6.92 -0.43
CA ILE A 70 -12.67 7.36 0.04
C ILE A 70 -12.79 7.68 1.53
N LEU A 71 -11.98 7.01 2.33
CA LEU A 71 -11.92 7.22 3.77
C LEU A 71 -10.95 8.36 4.12
N PRO A 72 -11.26 9.17 5.15
CA PRO A 72 -10.39 10.26 5.55
C PRO A 72 -9.15 9.73 6.27
N TRP A 73 -7.97 10.28 5.97
CA TRP A 73 -6.71 9.88 6.63
C TRP A 73 -6.78 9.80 8.17
N PRO A 74 -7.42 10.74 8.91
CA PRO A 74 -7.54 10.62 10.37
C PRO A 74 -8.19 9.33 10.88
N SER A 75 -9.01 8.63 10.09
CA SER A 75 -9.60 7.35 10.50
C SER A 75 -8.68 6.15 10.30
N PHE A 76 -7.57 6.28 9.57
CA PHE A 76 -6.70 5.18 9.19
C PHE A 76 -6.23 4.36 10.41
N TYR A 77 -5.56 4.98 11.38
CA TYR A 77 -5.01 4.25 12.53
C TYR A 77 -6.08 3.58 13.38
N PHE A 78 -7.21 4.26 13.60
CA PHE A 78 -8.33 3.69 14.34
C PHE A 78 -8.90 2.45 13.65
N ARG A 79 -9.07 2.49 12.32
CA ARG A 79 -9.56 1.34 11.55
C ARG A 79 -8.58 0.18 11.54
N MET A 80 -7.27 0.46 11.42
CA MET A 80 -6.24 -0.58 11.51
C MET A 80 -6.28 -1.28 12.87
N GLU A 81 -6.43 -0.52 13.97
CA GLU A 81 -6.54 -1.07 15.32
C GLU A 81 -7.81 -1.94 15.49
N GLN A 82 -8.96 -1.49 14.98
CA GLN A 82 -10.19 -2.27 14.99
C GLN A 82 -10.03 -3.61 14.25
N TRP A 83 -9.41 -3.59 13.08
CA TRP A 83 -9.17 -4.79 12.29
C TRP A 83 -8.20 -5.76 12.95
N MET A 84 -7.10 -5.26 13.51
CA MET A 84 -6.13 -6.08 14.23
C MET A 84 -6.72 -6.73 15.49
N THR A 85 -7.59 -6.03 16.22
CA THR A 85 -8.24 -6.56 17.43
C THR A 85 -9.42 -7.49 17.11
N GLY A 86 -9.86 -7.54 15.86
CA GLY A 86 -11.06 -8.27 15.44
C GLY A 86 -12.35 -7.72 16.07
N VAL A 87 -12.29 -6.53 16.68
CA VAL A 87 -13.42 -5.88 17.36
C VAL A 87 -14.25 -5.13 16.32
N GLU A 88 -15.52 -5.52 16.17
CA GLU A 88 -16.42 -4.87 15.22
C GLU A 88 -16.79 -3.44 15.68
N GLU A 89 -17.08 -2.55 14.72
CA GLU A 89 -17.77 -1.27 14.99
C GLU A 89 -19.13 -1.50 15.71
N ALA A 90 -19.73 -2.68 15.50
CA ALA A 90 -20.91 -3.14 16.23
C ALA A 90 -20.63 -3.50 17.69
N ASP A 91 -19.41 -3.93 18.03
CA ASP A 91 -19.02 -4.29 19.40
C ASP A 91 -18.74 -3.06 20.27
N LEU A 92 -18.31 -1.94 19.68
CA LEU A 92 -18.12 -0.67 20.40
C LEU A 92 -19.44 0.06 20.69
N ASN A 93 -20.49 -0.20 19.91
CA ASN A 93 -21.84 0.35 20.12
C ASN A 93 -22.75 -0.58 20.97
N ARG A 94 -22.24 -1.74 21.40
CA ARG A 94 -23.03 -2.80 22.09
C ARG A 94 -23.38 -2.51 23.54
N GLU A 95 -22.92 -1.43 24.15
CA GLU A 95 -23.37 -1.09 25.52
C GLU A 95 -24.84 -0.65 25.58
N ASN A 96 -25.50 -0.32 24.45
CA ASN A 96 -26.87 0.21 24.49
C ASN A 96 -27.91 -0.45 23.56
N ASP A 97 -27.57 -1.43 22.72
CA ASP A 97 -28.58 -2.00 21.81
C ASP A 97 -28.65 -3.53 21.81
N LYS A 98 -29.84 -4.04 22.12
CA LYS A 98 -30.19 -5.46 22.25
C LYS A 98 -30.35 -6.13 20.87
N PHE A 99 -29.33 -6.07 20.03
CA PHE A 99 -29.28 -6.92 18.84
C PHE A 99 -28.81 -8.32 19.23
N THR A 100 -29.62 -9.33 18.91
CA THR A 100 -29.31 -10.71 19.29
C THR A 100 -28.11 -11.22 18.48
N ALA A 101 -27.19 -11.92 19.15
CA ALA A 101 -25.97 -12.46 18.54
C ALA A 101 -26.23 -13.29 17.27
N ALA A 102 -27.44 -13.81 17.04
CA ALA A 102 -27.80 -14.58 15.85
C ALA A 102 -27.88 -13.76 14.55
N GLU A 103 -28.15 -12.45 14.62
CA GLU A 103 -28.30 -11.59 13.43
C GLU A 103 -26.96 -10.99 12.97
N ALA A 104 -25.98 -10.85 13.86
CA ALA A 104 -24.64 -10.37 13.55
C ALA A 104 -23.83 -11.37 12.68
N PHE A 105 -24.14 -12.68 12.76
CA PHE A 105 -23.48 -13.72 11.96
C PHE A 105 -24.09 -13.92 10.56
N ALA A 106 -25.19 -13.24 10.22
CA ALA A 106 -25.96 -13.52 9.00
C ALA A 106 -25.56 -12.70 7.77
N LYS A 107 -24.72 -11.65 7.91
CA LYS A 107 -24.15 -10.94 6.77
C LYS A 107 -22.70 -11.37 6.56
N PRO A 108 -22.35 -11.95 5.39
CA PRO A 108 -20.96 -12.16 5.04
C PRO A 108 -20.24 -10.81 5.11
N ARG A 109 -19.22 -10.73 5.97
CA ARG A 109 -18.30 -9.59 6.03
C ARG A 109 -17.61 -9.49 4.68
N VAL A 110 -17.99 -8.54 3.84
CA VAL A 110 -17.16 -8.21 2.68
C VAL A 110 -16.03 -7.36 3.26
N LEU A 111 -14.93 -8.02 3.61
CA LEU A 111 -13.64 -7.35 3.82
C LEU A 111 -13.26 -6.79 2.46
N ASP A 112 -13.68 -5.55 2.20
CA ASP A 112 -13.38 -4.87 0.95
C ASP A 112 -12.13 -4.01 1.11
N THR A 113 -11.48 -3.75 0.00
CA THR A 113 -10.28 -2.91 -0.05
C THR A 113 -10.66 -1.49 0.35
N GLU A 114 -9.90 -0.87 1.26
CA GLU A 114 -10.11 0.50 1.69
C GLU A 114 -9.15 1.48 1.04
N TYR A 115 -9.66 2.65 0.67
CA TYR A 115 -8.90 3.69 0.01
C TYR A 115 -8.85 4.92 0.91
N TYR A 116 -7.63 5.36 1.23
CA TYR A 116 -7.38 6.56 2.03
C TYR A 116 -6.68 7.60 1.18
N GLU A 117 -7.35 8.72 0.90
CA GLU A 117 -6.71 9.82 0.19
C GLU A 117 -5.75 10.57 1.11
N VAL A 118 -4.45 10.49 0.79
CA VAL A 118 -3.35 11.08 1.56
C VAL A 118 -2.69 12.27 0.85
N THR A 119 -3.32 12.78 -0.22
CA THR A 119 -2.85 13.92 -1.02
C THR A 119 -2.43 15.13 -0.17
N ASN A 120 -3.18 15.45 0.88
CA ASN A 120 -2.93 16.63 1.73
C ASN A 120 -2.30 16.29 3.09
N VAL A 121 -1.70 15.10 3.23
CA VAL A 121 -1.08 14.65 4.48
C VAL A 121 0.41 14.97 4.46
N TYR A 122 0.89 15.64 5.51
CA TYR A 122 2.26 16.16 5.57
C TYR A 122 3.35 15.07 5.41
N LEU A 123 3.05 13.83 5.79
CA LEU A 123 3.95 12.68 5.65
C LEU A 123 4.29 12.36 4.19
N PHE A 124 3.47 12.82 3.23
CA PHE A 124 3.62 12.50 1.80
C PHE A 124 3.90 13.75 0.94
N VAL A 125 4.26 14.89 1.57
CA VAL A 125 4.54 16.15 0.85
C VAL A 125 5.75 16.05 -0.09
N GLY A 126 6.65 15.10 0.13
CA GLY A 126 7.79 14.83 -0.76
C GLY A 126 7.44 13.99 -2.01
N ILE A 127 6.19 13.50 -2.09
CA ILE A 127 5.68 12.64 -3.16
C ILE A 127 4.60 13.37 -3.99
N VAL A 128 3.63 14.00 -3.32
CA VAL A 128 2.55 14.73 -4.00
C VAL A 128 3.09 15.97 -4.70
N ALA A 129 2.60 16.24 -5.92
CA ALA A 129 3.10 17.27 -6.83
C ALA A 129 4.58 17.11 -7.25
N HIS A 130 5.19 15.97 -6.94
CA HIS A 130 6.54 15.62 -7.35
C HIS A 130 6.54 14.60 -8.50
N THR A 131 7.66 14.57 -9.22
CA THR A 131 7.86 13.74 -10.40
C THR A 131 8.68 12.51 -10.04
N ILE A 132 8.29 11.34 -10.57
CA ILE A 132 9.11 10.12 -10.44
C ILE A 132 10.38 10.28 -11.29
N ARG A 133 11.55 10.25 -10.64
CA ARG A 133 12.86 10.49 -11.26
C ARG A 133 13.52 9.21 -11.75
N SER A 134 13.47 8.17 -10.94
CA SER A 134 14.01 6.86 -11.26
C SER A 134 13.21 5.78 -10.56
N ILE A 135 13.37 4.56 -11.06
CA ILE A 135 12.73 3.37 -10.51
C ILE A 135 13.82 2.33 -10.31
N GLU A 136 13.92 1.76 -9.12
CA GLU A 136 14.87 0.70 -8.81
C GLU A 136 14.10 -0.59 -8.52
N PHE A 137 14.44 -1.64 -9.24
CA PHE A 137 13.94 -2.98 -8.92
C PHE A 137 14.87 -3.67 -7.94
N ILE A 138 14.29 -4.27 -6.91
CA ILE A 138 15.01 -4.89 -5.82
C ILE A 138 15.01 -6.40 -6.03
N ARG A 139 16.20 -7.01 -6.00
CA ARG A 139 16.39 -8.44 -6.25
C ARG A 139 17.28 -9.07 -5.18
N MET A 140 17.09 -10.37 -4.98
CA MET A 140 18.11 -11.16 -4.30
C MET A 140 19.27 -11.39 -5.28
N GLN A 141 20.50 -11.34 -4.78
CA GLN A 141 21.67 -11.62 -5.59
C GLN A 141 21.54 -13.03 -6.18
N ASN A 142 21.76 -13.15 -7.49
CA ASN A 142 21.60 -14.38 -8.28
C ASN A 142 20.14 -14.80 -8.55
N THR A 143 19.13 -13.97 -8.27
CA THR A 143 17.75 -14.20 -8.75
C THR A 143 17.41 -13.28 -9.93
N ALA A 144 16.73 -13.82 -10.93
CA ALA A 144 16.32 -13.04 -12.10
C ALA A 144 15.09 -12.16 -11.83
N VAL A 145 14.24 -12.57 -10.91
CA VAL A 145 12.95 -11.93 -10.63
C VAL A 145 13.12 -10.94 -9.47
N PRO A 146 12.71 -9.67 -9.64
CA PRO A 146 12.66 -8.74 -8.53
C PRO A 146 11.51 -9.06 -7.59
N PHE A 147 11.73 -8.79 -6.32
CA PHE A 147 10.70 -8.93 -5.31
C PHE A 147 10.13 -7.58 -4.84
N GLY A 148 10.87 -6.50 -5.05
CA GLY A 148 10.45 -5.16 -4.64
C GLY A 148 10.70 -4.12 -5.72
N VAL A 149 10.10 -2.96 -5.53
CA VAL A 149 10.31 -1.79 -6.39
C VAL A 149 10.38 -0.53 -5.55
N LYS A 150 11.29 0.36 -5.90
CA LYS A 150 11.47 1.66 -5.26
C LYS A 150 11.32 2.76 -6.29
N LEU A 151 10.32 3.62 -6.11
CA LEU A 151 10.10 4.84 -6.89
C LEU A 151 10.82 5.99 -6.20
N MET A 152 11.66 6.72 -6.91
CA MET A 152 12.46 7.82 -6.35
C MET A 152 11.89 9.16 -6.78
N PHE A 153 11.73 10.07 -5.81
CA PHE A 153 11.36 11.47 -6.00
C PHE A 153 12.52 12.36 -5.53
N ASP A 154 12.50 13.65 -5.86
CA ASP A 154 13.57 14.58 -5.45
C ASP A 154 13.70 14.72 -3.92
N LYS A 155 12.60 14.48 -3.19
CA LYS A 155 12.51 14.72 -1.74
C LYS A 155 12.08 13.51 -0.92
N ASP A 156 11.76 12.39 -1.57
CA ASP A 156 11.24 11.19 -0.90
C ASP A 156 11.40 9.96 -1.80
N TYR A 157 10.94 8.80 -1.32
CA TYR A 157 10.80 7.59 -2.09
C TYR A 157 9.52 6.86 -1.70
N VAL A 158 9.08 5.96 -2.57
CA VAL A 158 8.10 4.91 -2.24
C VAL A 158 8.75 3.57 -2.49
N LEU A 159 8.95 2.80 -1.44
CA LEU A 159 9.45 1.43 -1.49
C LEU A 159 8.27 0.48 -1.33
N SER A 160 7.94 -0.29 -2.34
CA SER A 160 7.00 -1.41 -2.24
C SER A 160 7.78 -2.71 -2.11
N SER A 161 7.49 -3.47 -1.06
CA SER A 161 8.13 -4.76 -0.77
C SER A 161 7.12 -5.77 -0.24
N PRO A 162 7.34 -7.07 -0.44
CA PRO A 162 6.38 -8.08 -0.03
C PRO A 162 6.40 -8.29 1.47
N ILE A 163 5.23 -8.65 2.00
CA ILE A 163 5.01 -9.18 3.35
C ILE A 163 4.35 -10.56 3.21
N ASN A 164 4.00 -11.22 4.32
CA ASN A 164 3.43 -12.57 4.29
C ASN A 164 2.19 -12.67 3.40
N ASP A 165 1.30 -11.68 3.48
CA ASP A 165 -0.04 -11.76 2.88
C ASP A 165 -0.25 -10.79 1.71
N GLY A 166 0.79 -10.09 1.26
CA GLY A 166 0.67 -9.09 0.20
C GLY A 166 1.88 -8.20 0.09
N ASN A 167 1.66 -6.89 0.14
CA ASN A 167 2.74 -5.92 0.11
C ASN A 167 2.65 -4.89 1.23
N THR A 168 3.75 -4.20 1.42
CA THR A 168 3.77 -3.01 2.26
C THR A 168 4.56 -1.93 1.56
N ILE A 169 4.26 -0.68 1.90
CA ILE A 169 4.96 0.48 1.37
C ILE A 169 5.73 1.20 2.48
N GLU A 170 6.91 1.71 2.16
CA GLU A 170 7.68 2.59 3.05
C GLU A 170 8.04 3.88 2.31
N THR A 171 8.05 4.99 3.05
CA THR A 171 8.59 6.28 2.59
C THR A 171 9.61 6.79 3.59
N ALA A 172 10.19 7.98 3.37
CA ALA A 172 11.09 8.60 4.34
C ALA A 172 10.40 8.86 5.70
N TYR A 173 9.08 9.01 5.70
CA TYR A 173 8.28 9.44 6.85
C TYR A 173 7.16 8.49 7.27
N PHE A 174 6.72 7.57 6.40
CA PHE A 174 5.63 6.64 6.67
C PHE A 174 6.10 5.18 6.66
N ASN A 175 5.58 4.39 7.61
CA ASN A 175 5.76 2.94 7.71
C ASN A 175 7.23 2.48 7.64
N LYS A 176 8.09 3.11 8.44
CA LYS A 176 9.56 2.97 8.42
C LYS A 176 10.04 1.68 9.09
N ASN A 177 9.65 0.56 8.53
CA ASN A 177 9.88 -0.76 9.14
C ASN A 177 11.23 -1.35 8.74
N ALA A 178 11.89 -0.75 7.76
CA ALA A 178 13.12 -1.25 7.19
C ALA A 178 12.97 -2.72 6.74
N ASN A 179 11.84 -3.04 6.10
CA ASN A 179 11.46 -4.40 5.71
C ASN A 179 12.52 -5.07 4.85
N ILE A 180 13.24 -4.29 4.04
CA ILE A 180 14.37 -4.76 3.24
C ILE A 180 15.46 -5.44 4.07
N LEU A 181 15.70 -5.01 5.32
CA LEU A 181 16.67 -5.64 6.22
C LEU A 181 16.31 -7.10 6.54
N ASN A 182 15.02 -7.49 6.48
CA ASN A 182 14.62 -8.87 6.66
C ASN A 182 15.14 -9.75 5.50
N PHE A 183 15.15 -9.22 4.28
CA PHE A 183 15.68 -9.90 3.09
C PHE A 183 17.21 -9.93 3.08
N GLU A 184 17.87 -8.90 3.60
CA GLU A 184 19.35 -8.90 3.72
C GLU A 184 19.89 -9.98 4.65
N ARG A 185 19.07 -10.45 5.62
CA ARG A 185 19.44 -11.55 6.52
C ARG A 185 19.49 -12.91 5.82
N ILE A 186 18.75 -13.08 4.72
CA ILE A 186 18.67 -14.35 3.97
C ILE A 186 19.55 -14.34 2.72
N GLY A 187 20.10 -13.18 2.33
CA GLY A 187 21.07 -13.06 1.25
C GLY A 187 21.33 -11.61 0.84
N SER A 188 22.30 -11.38 -0.04
CA SER A 188 22.61 -10.05 -0.55
C SER A 188 21.51 -9.52 -1.46
N ILE A 189 21.29 -8.20 -1.44
CA ILE A 189 20.30 -7.52 -2.29
C ILE A 189 21.01 -6.69 -3.36
N THR A 190 20.43 -6.62 -4.55
CA THR A 190 20.86 -5.73 -5.62
C THR A 190 19.72 -4.81 -6.06
N TYR A 191 20.09 -3.62 -6.53
CA TYR A 191 19.16 -2.59 -7.01
C TYR A 191 19.43 -2.35 -8.50
N ASP A 192 18.48 -2.71 -9.33
CA ASP A 192 18.54 -2.53 -10.78
C ASP A 192 17.76 -1.27 -11.16
N ALA A 193 18.48 -0.17 -11.37
CA ALA A 193 17.89 1.11 -11.74
C ALA A 193 17.44 1.12 -13.20
N ILE A 194 16.25 1.65 -13.43
CA ILE A 194 15.82 2.16 -14.73
C ILE A 194 15.78 3.68 -14.62
N THR A 195 16.54 4.30 -15.50
CA THR A 195 16.59 5.76 -15.67
C THR A 195 15.97 6.10 -17.03
N GLY A 196 15.21 7.20 -17.06
CA GLY A 196 14.64 7.77 -18.28
C GLY A 196 15.64 8.67 -18.99
#